data_AF-A0A2M4BY23-F1
#
_entry.id   AF-A0A2M4BY23-F1
#
_cell.length_a   1.000
_cell.length_b   1.000
_cell.length_c   1.000
_cell.angle_alpha   90.00
_cell.angle_beta   90.00
_cell.angle_gamma   90.00
#
_symmetry.space_group_name_H-M   'P 1'
#
loop_
_entity.id
_entity.type
_entity.pdbx_description
1 polymer ?
#
loop_
_entity_poly.entity_id
_entity_poly.type
_entity_poly.pdbx_seq_one_letter_code
_entity_poly.pdbx_strand_id
1 'polypeptide(L)'
;MSFYINNFGFREPLLCLIDGSFCHAAYKIRLQIEEQLKKYFQCEVKPIVTACIITETDNLGAGFVGTSQLLKRFLVHRCGHEKHPIDGSSCIKAITQTCRYIVATQDRALQQWVRSKPAIPLFYLHNNSVPTLVQPSEANRNAATEGQRSRVQVRSLDQQTLTSLKQKEGLAVPEAKIVRKKKKPKNPNPLSCKKPKKKKQTEGTGVPQPAKSEGGVVKKKTRKRVKLAKHVVEHLKAAVGGAK
;
A
#
# COMPACT_ATOMS: atom_id res chain seq x y z
N MET A 1 -2.71 6.23 -14.60
CA MET A 1 -3.81 7.19 -14.32
C MET A 1 -5.19 6.54 -14.28
N SER A 2 -5.45 5.49 -15.07
CA SER A 2 -6.73 4.74 -15.11
C SER A 2 -7.35 4.45 -13.74
N PHE A 3 -6.56 4.01 -12.76
CA PHE A 3 -7.02 3.79 -11.39
C PHE A 3 -7.69 5.02 -10.76
N TYR A 4 -7.13 6.21 -10.95
CA TYR A 4 -7.66 7.44 -10.37
C TYR A 4 -8.89 7.94 -11.13
N ILE A 5 -8.92 7.77 -12.45
CA ILE A 5 -10.09 8.09 -13.29
C ILE A 5 -11.30 7.26 -12.84
N ASN A 6 -11.14 5.94 -12.73
CA ASN A 6 -12.25 5.02 -12.45
C ASN A 6 -12.78 5.16 -11.01
N ASN A 7 -11.90 5.31 -10.04
CA ASN A 7 -12.28 5.28 -8.62
C ASN A 7 -12.57 6.67 -8.05
N PHE A 8 -11.81 7.68 -8.44
CA PHE A 8 -11.91 9.01 -7.86
C PHE A 8 -12.55 10.05 -8.79
N GLY A 9 -12.83 9.72 -10.06
CA GLY A 9 -13.57 10.61 -10.96
C GLY A 9 -12.72 11.72 -11.57
N PHE A 10 -11.43 11.47 -11.80
CA PHE A 10 -10.60 12.34 -12.64
C PHE A 10 -11.14 12.33 -14.08
N ARG A 11 -11.19 13.49 -14.72
CA ARG A 11 -11.66 13.67 -16.10
C ARG A 11 -10.71 14.55 -16.88
N GLU A 12 -10.67 14.33 -18.18
CA GLU A 12 -9.92 15.17 -19.09
C GLU A 12 -10.59 16.55 -19.28
N PRO A 13 -9.81 17.63 -19.43
CA PRO A 13 -8.35 17.68 -19.35
C PRO A 13 -7.85 17.52 -17.90
N LEU A 14 -6.84 16.67 -17.69
CA LEU A 14 -6.29 16.44 -16.35
C LEU A 14 -5.56 17.70 -15.87
N LEU A 15 -5.85 18.13 -14.64
CA LEU A 15 -5.19 19.28 -14.03
C LEU A 15 -3.95 18.82 -13.24
N CYS A 16 -2.78 19.31 -13.63
CA CYS A 16 -1.51 18.98 -12.99
C CYS A 16 -0.96 20.21 -12.28
N LEU A 17 -0.96 20.19 -10.95
CA LEU A 17 -0.43 21.25 -10.11
C LEU A 17 1.09 21.14 -10.02
N ILE A 18 1.78 22.11 -10.61
CA ILE A 18 3.24 22.15 -10.68
C ILE A 18 3.80 22.92 -9.49
N ASP A 19 4.61 22.24 -8.68
CA ASP A 19 5.36 22.83 -7.58
C ASP A 19 6.68 23.46 -8.08
N GLY A 20 7.17 24.48 -7.36
CA GLY A 20 8.42 25.18 -7.69
C GLY A 20 9.63 24.25 -7.69
N SER A 21 9.67 23.31 -6.73
CA SER A 21 10.74 22.29 -6.64
C SER A 21 10.80 21.38 -7.87
N PHE A 22 9.63 20.96 -8.39
CA PHE A 22 9.52 20.14 -9.59
C PHE A 22 9.88 20.93 -10.84
N CYS A 23 9.39 22.16 -10.95
CA CYS A 23 9.70 23.03 -12.06
C CYS A 23 11.21 23.33 -12.15
N HIS A 24 11.87 23.55 -11.01
CA HIS A 24 13.31 23.77 -10.96
C HIS A 24 14.10 22.53 -11.41
N ALA A 25 13.68 21.34 -10.96
CA ALA A 25 14.30 20.10 -11.39
C ALA A 25 14.13 19.88 -12.90
N ALA A 26 12.93 20.13 -13.44
CA ALA A 26 12.65 20.05 -14.87
C ALA A 26 13.45 21.08 -15.68
N TYR A 27 13.62 22.29 -15.16
CA TYR A 27 14.44 23.34 -15.78
C TYR A 27 15.90 22.91 -15.94
N LYS A 28 16.50 22.28 -14.91
CA LYS A 28 17.89 21.80 -14.96
C LYS A 28 18.15 20.78 -16.06
N ILE A 29 17.21 19.87 -16.29
CA ILE A 29 17.31 18.84 -17.33
C ILE A 29 16.75 19.31 -18.69
N ARG A 30 16.33 20.57 -18.80
CA ARG A 30 15.66 21.14 -19.99
C ARG A 30 14.45 20.34 -20.44
N LEU A 31 13.67 19.83 -19.48
CA LEU A 31 12.47 19.04 -19.74
C LEU A 31 11.29 19.97 -20.07
N GLN A 32 10.69 19.77 -21.24
CA GLN A 32 9.46 20.44 -21.63
C GLN A 32 8.26 19.78 -20.93
N ILE A 33 7.79 20.39 -19.84
CA ILE A 33 6.79 19.81 -18.92
C ILE A 33 5.49 19.45 -19.65
N GLU A 34 4.93 20.35 -20.47
CA GLU A 34 3.67 20.12 -21.19
C GLU A 34 3.72 18.92 -22.11
N GLU A 35 4.74 18.84 -22.96
CA GLU A 35 4.91 17.73 -23.89
C GLU A 35 5.11 16.40 -23.16
N GLN A 36 5.93 16.39 -22.10
CA GLN A 36 6.19 15.18 -21.34
C GLN A 36 4.95 14.71 -20.59
N LEU A 37 4.15 15.61 -20.04
CA LEU A 37 2.87 15.25 -19.40
C LEU A 37 1.93 14.62 -20.43
N LYS A 38 1.77 15.23 -21.61
CA LYS A 38 0.93 14.66 -22.69
C LYS A 38 1.42 13.28 -23.13
N LYS A 39 2.73 13.12 -23.35
CA LYS A 39 3.36 11.83 -23.72
C LYS A 39 3.18 10.77 -22.63
N TYR A 40 3.36 11.13 -21.37
CA TYR A 40 3.29 10.20 -20.24
C TYR A 40 1.87 9.73 -19.95
N PHE A 41 0.92 10.66 -19.89
CA PHE A 41 -0.47 10.35 -19.54
C PHE A 41 -1.31 9.90 -20.74
N GLN A 42 -0.85 10.14 -21.98
CA GLN A 42 -1.54 9.82 -23.22
C GLN A 42 -2.95 10.45 -23.30
N CYS A 43 -3.09 11.64 -22.70
CA CYS A 43 -4.33 12.40 -22.65
C CYS A 43 -4.03 13.91 -22.59
N GLU A 44 -5.06 14.73 -22.71
CA GLU A 44 -4.91 16.17 -22.50
C GLU A 44 -4.66 16.50 -21.02
N VAL A 45 -3.53 17.17 -20.75
CA VAL A 45 -3.11 17.60 -19.43
C VAL A 45 -2.84 19.09 -19.45
N LYS A 46 -3.42 19.82 -18.49
CA LYS A 46 -3.17 21.25 -18.28
C LYS A 46 -2.29 21.44 -17.04
N PRO A 47 -1.02 21.83 -17.19
CA PRO A 47 -0.22 22.25 -16.05
C PRO A 47 -0.76 23.58 -15.52
N ILE A 48 -0.94 23.63 -14.21
CA ILE A 48 -1.39 24.80 -13.48
C ILE A 48 -0.42 25.10 -12.35
N VAL A 49 -0.32 26.37 -11.99
CA VAL A 49 0.50 26.89 -10.89
C VAL A 49 -0.34 27.80 -10.02
N THR A 50 0.07 28.06 -8.78
CA THR A 50 -0.62 29.05 -7.92
C THR A 50 0.24 30.29 -7.79
N ALA A 51 -0.40 31.43 -7.52
CA ALA A 51 0.31 32.68 -7.21
C ALA A 51 1.30 32.49 -6.05
N CYS A 52 0.93 31.75 -5.00
CA CYS A 52 1.81 31.43 -3.88
C CYS A 52 3.12 30.76 -4.32
N ILE A 53 3.05 29.74 -5.17
CA ILE A 53 4.24 29.01 -5.66
C ILE A 53 5.14 29.94 -6.50
N ILE A 54 4.53 30.82 -7.30
CA ILE A 54 5.28 31.81 -8.08
C ILE A 54 6.01 32.78 -7.15
N THR A 55 5.32 33.34 -6.16
CA THR A 55 5.91 34.27 -5.19
C THR A 55 6.99 33.61 -4.34
N GLU A 56 6.76 32.38 -3.87
CA GLU A 56 7.77 31.59 -3.15
C GLU A 56 9.02 31.40 -4.00
N THR A 57 8.86 31.03 -5.28
CA THR A 57 10.00 30.80 -6.19
C THR A 57 10.73 32.09 -6.53
N ASP A 58 10.02 33.22 -6.68
CA ASP A 58 10.62 34.55 -6.86
C ASP A 58 11.48 34.96 -5.65
N ASN A 59 11.03 34.62 -4.44
CA ASN A 59 11.72 34.96 -3.19
C ASN A 59 13.00 34.13 -2.95
N LEU A 60 13.18 32.98 -3.63
CA LEU A 60 14.38 32.14 -3.51
C LEU A 60 15.64 32.76 -4.15
N GLY A 61 15.48 33.84 -4.94
CA GLY A 61 16.59 34.66 -5.44
C GLY A 61 17.10 34.29 -6.84
N ALA A 62 18.29 34.82 -7.19
CA ALA A 62 18.81 34.87 -8.57
C ALA A 62 18.92 33.49 -9.26
N GLY A 63 19.21 32.43 -8.52
CA GLY A 63 19.32 31.06 -9.07
C GLY A 63 18.01 30.48 -9.59
N PHE A 64 16.86 31.07 -9.24
CA PHE A 64 15.53 30.57 -9.56
C PHE A 64 14.76 31.46 -10.55
N VAL A 65 15.37 32.54 -11.06
CA VAL A 65 14.73 33.48 -12.00
C VAL A 65 14.22 32.76 -13.25
N GLY A 66 15.03 31.88 -13.86
CA GLY A 66 14.61 31.08 -15.01
C GLY A 66 13.48 30.10 -14.68
N THR A 67 13.46 29.57 -13.45
CA THR A 67 12.37 28.71 -12.97
C THR A 67 11.07 29.50 -12.79
N SER A 68 11.13 30.69 -12.20
CA SER A 68 9.97 31.57 -12.04
C SER A 68 9.39 32.01 -13.40
N GLN A 69 10.25 32.38 -14.35
CA GLN A 69 9.81 32.71 -15.71
C GLN A 69 9.10 31.52 -16.37
N LEU A 70 9.59 30.29 -16.17
CA LEU A 70 8.93 29.09 -16.65
C LEU A 70 7.57 28.85 -15.97
N LEU A 71 7.50 29.01 -14.64
CA LEU A 71 6.24 28.89 -13.89
C LEU A 71 5.18 29.89 -14.38
N LYS A 72 5.58 31.14 -14.65
CA LYS A 72 4.70 32.22 -15.14
C LYS A 72 4.10 31.95 -16.53
N ARG A 73 4.64 30.97 -17.29
CA ARG A 73 4.06 30.54 -18.57
C ARG A 73 2.86 29.61 -18.40
N PHE A 74 2.76 28.91 -17.27
CA PHE A 74 1.65 28.01 -17.00
C PHE A 74 0.41 28.79 -16.53
N LEU A 75 -0.75 28.13 -16.61
CA LEU A 75 -2.01 28.73 -16.18
C LEU A 75 -2.02 28.95 -14.67
N VAL A 76 -2.28 30.19 -14.25
CA VAL A 76 -2.36 30.54 -12.83
C VAL A 76 -3.75 30.21 -12.29
N HIS A 77 -3.79 29.31 -11.31
CA HIS A 77 -4.99 28.93 -10.58
C HIS A 77 -5.21 29.82 -9.36
N ARG A 78 -6.45 30.28 -9.18
CA ARG A 78 -6.86 31.14 -8.07
C ARG A 78 -6.95 30.32 -6.78
N CYS A 79 -5.99 30.54 -5.89
CA CYS A 79 -5.86 29.79 -4.64
C CYS A 79 -6.55 30.44 -3.43
N GLY A 80 -7.03 31.68 -3.56
CA GLY A 80 -7.61 32.46 -2.46
C GLY A 80 -6.58 33.17 -1.56
N HIS A 81 -5.28 32.91 -1.74
CA HIS A 81 -4.19 33.51 -0.97
C HIS A 81 -3.42 34.58 -1.77
N GLU A 82 -4.01 35.12 -2.84
CA GLU A 82 -3.32 36.04 -3.77
C GLU A 82 -2.86 37.33 -3.09
N LYS A 83 -3.61 37.82 -2.09
CA LYS A 83 -3.27 39.03 -1.33
C LYS A 83 -2.19 38.79 -0.27
N HIS A 84 -2.19 37.60 0.34
CA HIS A 84 -1.27 37.21 1.40
C HIS A 84 -0.69 35.84 1.03
N PRO A 85 0.36 35.81 0.19
CA PRO A 85 0.93 34.57 -0.29
C PRO A 85 1.48 33.77 0.88
N ILE A 86 1.05 32.51 0.94
CA ILE A 86 1.53 31.52 1.91
C ILE A 86 2.55 30.60 1.24
N ASP A 87 3.21 29.77 2.04
CA ASP A 87 4.09 28.71 1.57
C ASP A 87 3.39 27.81 0.52
N GLY A 88 4.09 27.47 -0.57
CA GLY A 88 3.53 26.70 -1.68
C GLY A 88 3.07 25.32 -1.24
N SER A 89 3.79 24.66 -0.33
CA SER A 89 3.38 23.36 0.20
C SER A 89 2.05 23.44 0.96
N SER A 90 1.84 24.52 1.72
CA SER A 90 0.59 24.78 2.45
C SER A 90 -0.56 25.09 1.48
N CYS A 91 -0.29 25.90 0.46
CA CYS A 91 -1.23 26.24 -0.60
C CYS A 91 -1.74 24.98 -1.34
N ILE A 92 -0.83 24.07 -1.72
CA ILE A 92 -1.17 22.80 -2.36
C ILE A 92 -2.07 21.95 -1.45
N LYS A 93 -1.75 21.85 -0.15
CA LYS A 93 -2.54 21.08 0.83
C LYS A 93 -3.96 21.62 0.99
N ALA A 94 -4.16 22.93 0.87
CA ALA A 94 -5.48 23.55 0.98
C ALA A 94 -6.33 23.28 -0.28
N ILE A 95 -5.78 23.50 -1.47
CA ILE A 95 -6.52 23.42 -2.74
C ILE A 95 -6.85 21.97 -3.13
N THR A 96 -5.98 21.02 -2.79
CA THR A 96 -6.19 19.60 -3.10
C THR A 96 -7.34 18.94 -2.33
N GLN A 97 -7.92 19.62 -1.32
CA GLN A 97 -9.10 19.13 -0.59
C GLN A 97 -10.40 19.34 -1.36
N THR A 98 -10.49 20.44 -2.11
CA THR A 98 -11.73 20.86 -2.80
C THR A 98 -11.81 20.31 -4.21
N CYS A 99 -10.66 20.20 -4.88
CA CYS A 99 -10.58 19.87 -6.29
C CYS A 99 -9.57 18.75 -6.56
N ARG A 100 -9.75 18.09 -7.70
CA ARG A 100 -8.97 16.92 -8.10
C ARG A 100 -7.78 17.35 -8.96
N TYR A 101 -6.60 17.35 -8.36
CA TYR A 101 -5.35 17.66 -9.04
C TYR A 101 -4.37 16.51 -8.95
N ILE A 102 -3.55 16.37 -9.99
CA ILE A 102 -2.30 15.63 -9.93
C ILE A 102 -1.27 16.58 -9.32
N VAL A 103 -0.58 16.18 -8.26
CA VAL A 103 0.44 17.02 -7.63
C VAL A 103 1.81 16.62 -8.17
N ALA A 104 2.51 17.55 -8.81
CA ALA A 104 3.86 17.36 -9.32
C ALA A 104 4.88 18.07 -8.40
N THR A 105 5.62 17.32 -7.57
CA THR A 105 6.54 17.89 -6.57
C THR A 105 7.80 17.04 -6.34
N GLN A 106 8.94 17.70 -6.11
CA GLN A 106 10.19 17.06 -5.67
C GLN A 106 10.41 17.17 -4.15
N ASP A 107 9.59 17.94 -3.43
CA ASP A 107 9.68 18.05 -1.97
C ASP A 107 9.26 16.74 -1.29
N ARG A 108 10.16 16.18 -0.47
CA ARG A 108 9.94 14.94 0.26
C ARG A 108 8.83 15.05 1.31
N ALA A 109 8.70 16.20 1.97
CA ALA A 109 7.67 16.40 3.00
C ALA A 109 6.28 16.41 2.35
N LEU A 110 6.11 17.18 1.28
CA LEU A 110 4.87 17.20 0.51
C LEU A 110 4.56 15.84 -0.13
N GLN A 111 5.55 15.14 -0.71
CA GLN A 111 5.36 13.80 -1.25
C GLN A 111 4.82 12.82 -0.20
N GLN A 112 5.36 12.84 1.02
CA GLN A 112 4.90 11.96 2.10
C GLN A 112 3.47 12.28 2.52
N TRP A 113 3.13 13.57 2.59
CA TRP A 113 1.77 14.01 2.85
C TRP A 113 0.80 13.54 1.76
N VAL A 114 1.14 13.71 0.47
CA VAL A 114 0.30 13.26 -0.64
C VAL A 114 0.09 11.74 -0.60
N ARG A 115 1.13 10.95 -0.29
CA ARG A 115 0.99 9.47 -0.18
C ARG A 115 0.01 9.04 0.92
N SER A 116 -0.07 9.82 1.99
CA SER A 116 -0.98 9.56 3.13
C SER A 116 -2.45 9.89 2.80
N LYS A 117 -2.68 10.79 1.84
CA LYS A 117 -4.02 11.23 1.46
C LYS A 117 -4.55 10.37 0.32
N PRO A 118 -5.78 9.84 0.43
CA PRO A 118 -6.41 9.18 -0.70
C PRO A 118 -6.81 10.19 -1.78
N ALA A 119 -7.02 9.70 -2.99
CA ALA A 119 -7.50 10.45 -4.17
C ALA A 119 -6.54 11.49 -4.77
N ILE A 120 -5.32 11.65 -4.24
CA ILE A 120 -4.34 12.60 -4.78
C ILE A 120 -3.20 11.83 -5.47
N PRO A 121 -3.11 11.86 -6.82
CA PRO A 121 -1.99 11.28 -7.55
C PRO A 121 -0.73 12.13 -7.36
N LEU A 122 0.39 11.46 -7.07
CA LEU A 122 1.70 12.08 -6.95
C LEU A 122 2.52 11.84 -8.22
N PHE A 123 3.06 12.91 -8.79
CA PHE A 123 3.98 12.89 -9.92
C PHE A 123 5.31 13.53 -9.52
N TYR A 124 6.43 12.95 -9.92
CA TYR A 124 7.75 13.47 -9.55
C TYR A 124 8.82 13.00 -10.55
N LEU A 125 10.02 13.60 -10.50
CA LEU A 125 11.15 13.17 -11.33
C LEU A 125 12.05 12.22 -10.51
N HIS A 126 12.01 10.93 -10.83
CA HIS A 126 12.91 9.95 -10.23
C HIS A 126 14.34 10.21 -10.72
N ASN A 127 15.32 10.18 -9.79
CA ASN A 127 16.72 10.53 -10.06
C ASN A 127 16.89 11.89 -10.78
N ASN A 128 15.97 12.83 -10.54
CA ASN A 128 15.91 14.15 -11.18
C ASN A 128 15.77 14.14 -12.71
N SER A 129 15.46 13.00 -13.35
CA SER A 129 15.41 12.90 -14.81
C SER A 129 14.18 12.16 -15.35
N VAL A 130 13.66 11.17 -14.63
CA VAL A 130 12.60 10.28 -15.15
C VAL A 130 11.22 10.67 -14.59
N PRO A 131 10.29 11.20 -15.40
CA PRO A 131 8.94 11.51 -14.95
C PRO A 131 8.20 10.25 -14.54
N THR A 132 7.73 10.22 -13.30
CA THR A 132 7.14 9.02 -12.70
C THR A 132 5.87 9.39 -11.94
N LEU A 133 4.74 8.81 -12.36
CA LEU A 133 3.52 8.76 -11.56
C LEU A 133 3.65 7.64 -10.53
N VAL A 134 3.42 7.98 -9.26
CA VAL A 134 3.51 7.00 -8.18
C VAL A 134 2.34 6.03 -8.27
N GLN A 135 2.64 4.75 -8.06
CA GLN A 135 1.60 3.75 -7.94
C GLN A 135 0.67 4.08 -6.75
N PRO A 136 -0.64 3.81 -6.87
CA PRO A 136 -1.59 4.08 -5.80
C PRO A 136 -1.17 3.40 -4.49
N SER A 137 -1.02 4.22 -3.44
CA SER A 137 -0.70 3.78 -2.07
C SER A 137 -1.82 2.90 -1.49
N GLU A 138 -1.55 2.21 -0.37
CA GLU A 138 -2.58 1.43 0.34
C GLU A 138 -3.77 2.30 0.76
N ALA A 139 -3.53 3.54 1.20
CA ALA A 139 -4.59 4.50 1.50
C ALA A 139 -5.52 4.74 0.29
N ASN A 140 -4.93 4.90 -0.90
CA ASN A 140 -5.68 5.05 -2.15
C ASN A 140 -6.48 3.78 -2.50
N ARG A 141 -5.88 2.60 -2.34
CA ARG A 141 -6.54 1.32 -2.61
C ARG A 141 -7.72 1.07 -1.67
N ASN A 142 -7.52 1.31 -0.37
CA ASN A 142 -8.57 1.15 0.64
C ASN A 142 -9.74 2.10 0.40
N ALA A 143 -9.46 3.37 0.10
CA ALA A 143 -10.50 4.35 -0.24
C ALA A 143 -11.25 3.97 -1.53
N ALA A 144 -10.55 3.43 -2.54
CA ALA A 144 -11.19 2.93 -3.75
C ALA A 144 -12.08 1.71 -3.47
N THR A 145 -11.63 0.74 -2.67
CA THR A 145 -12.44 -0.41 -2.27
C THR A 145 -13.67 0.01 -1.47
N GLU A 146 -13.53 0.98 -0.55
CA GLU A 146 -14.66 1.51 0.22
C GLU A 146 -15.67 2.23 -0.68
N GLY A 147 -15.18 3.07 -1.61
CA GLY A 147 -16.04 3.76 -2.58
C GLY A 147 -16.70 2.82 -3.60
N GLN A 148 -16.05 1.72 -3.97
CA GLN A 148 -16.67 0.66 -4.78
C GLN A 148 -17.72 -0.11 -3.98
N ARG A 149 -17.41 -0.44 -2.73
CA ARG A 149 -18.31 -1.12 -1.81
C ARG A 149 -19.58 -0.30 -1.62
N SER A 150 -19.48 1.02 -1.39
CA SER A 150 -20.66 1.87 -1.22
C SER A 150 -21.53 1.98 -2.49
N ARG A 151 -20.94 1.84 -3.68
CA ARG A 151 -21.68 1.87 -4.98
C ARG A 151 -22.36 0.55 -5.30
N VAL A 152 -21.71 -0.56 -4.98
CA VAL A 152 -22.19 -1.92 -5.29
C VAL A 152 -23.05 -2.49 -4.17
N GLN A 153 -22.95 -1.96 -2.95
CA GLN A 153 -23.73 -2.42 -1.82
C GLN A 153 -25.22 -2.24 -2.07
N VAL A 154 -25.95 -3.32 -1.81
CA VAL A 154 -27.41 -3.33 -1.72
C VAL A 154 -27.83 -2.32 -0.65
N ARG A 155 -28.80 -1.45 -0.97
CA ARG A 155 -29.32 -0.45 -0.04
C ARG A 155 -29.81 -1.15 1.24
N SER A 156 -29.73 -0.47 2.38
CA SER A 156 -30.15 -1.03 3.67
C SER A 156 -31.60 -1.54 3.65
N LEU A 157 -32.50 -0.80 2.98
CA LEU A 157 -33.90 -1.20 2.80
C LEU A 157 -34.01 -2.51 2.00
N ASP A 158 -33.31 -2.59 0.88
CA ASP A 158 -33.27 -3.79 0.03
C ASP A 158 -32.66 -4.98 0.78
N GLN A 159 -31.66 -4.76 1.65
CA GLN A 159 -31.10 -5.81 2.51
C GLN A 159 -32.13 -6.36 3.51
N GLN A 160 -32.95 -5.50 4.12
CA GLN A 160 -34.00 -5.93 5.04
C GLN A 160 -35.09 -6.72 4.31
N THR A 161 -35.50 -6.25 3.12
CA THR A 161 -36.44 -6.95 2.25
C THR A 161 -35.90 -8.31 1.83
N LEU A 162 -34.64 -8.37 1.38
CA LEU A 162 -33.97 -9.62 1.01
C LEU A 162 -33.87 -10.59 2.19
N THR A 163 -33.60 -10.10 3.40
CA THR A 163 -33.53 -10.94 4.61
C THR A 163 -34.90 -11.53 4.94
N SER A 164 -35.95 -10.70 4.87
CA SER A 164 -37.33 -11.12 5.13
C SER A 164 -37.81 -12.14 4.08
N LEU A 165 -37.50 -11.92 2.80
CA LEU A 165 -37.83 -12.86 1.72
C LEU A 165 -37.05 -14.18 1.87
N LYS A 166 -35.76 -14.14 2.21
CA LYS A 166 -34.98 -15.36 2.47
C LYS A 166 -35.51 -16.18 3.65
N GLN A 167 -36.09 -15.53 4.66
CA GLN A 167 -36.75 -16.22 5.77
C GLN A 167 -38.08 -16.84 5.34
N LYS A 168 -38.91 -16.11 4.58
CA LYS A 168 -40.20 -16.61 4.08
C LYS A 168 -40.05 -17.80 3.12
N GLU A 169 -39.06 -17.76 2.24
CA GLU A 169 -38.77 -18.81 1.26
C GLU A 169 -37.96 -19.98 1.86
N GLY A 170 -37.63 -19.95 3.15
CA GLY A 170 -36.89 -21.04 3.81
C GLY A 170 -35.42 -21.19 3.39
N LEU A 171 -34.86 -20.22 2.65
CA LEU A 171 -33.43 -20.20 2.26
C LEU A 171 -32.49 -19.73 3.38
N ALA A 172 -33.03 -19.34 4.54
CA ALA A 172 -32.23 -18.99 5.69
C ALA A 172 -31.58 -20.25 6.30
N VAL A 173 -30.35 -20.56 5.87
CA VAL A 173 -29.51 -21.56 6.54
C VAL A 173 -29.25 -21.04 7.95
N PRO A 174 -29.72 -21.70 9.03
CA PRO A 174 -29.30 -21.33 10.36
C PRO A 174 -27.79 -21.52 10.42
N GLU A 175 -27.06 -20.47 10.80
CA GLU A 175 -25.63 -20.58 11.12
C GLU A 175 -25.47 -21.55 12.29
N ALA A 176 -25.38 -22.84 11.98
CA ALA A 176 -25.00 -23.84 12.93
C ALA A 176 -23.57 -23.49 13.36
N LYS A 177 -23.44 -22.85 14.52
CA LYS A 177 -22.15 -22.71 15.21
C LYS A 177 -21.57 -24.10 15.34
N ILE A 178 -20.64 -24.46 14.44
CA ILE A 178 -19.89 -25.71 14.52
C ILE A 178 -19.01 -25.59 15.75
N VAL A 179 -19.54 -25.97 16.91
CA VAL A 179 -18.77 -26.16 18.13
C VAL A 179 -17.81 -27.32 17.83
N ARG A 180 -16.59 -26.98 17.42
CA ARG A 180 -15.53 -27.97 17.21
C ARG A 180 -15.29 -28.67 18.55
N LYS A 181 -15.83 -29.90 18.70
CA LYS A 181 -15.55 -30.75 19.86
C LYS A 181 -14.03 -30.84 20.03
N LYS A 182 -13.52 -30.41 21.19
CA LYS A 182 -12.09 -30.53 21.54
C LYS A 182 -11.69 -32.00 21.36
N LYS A 183 -10.67 -32.27 20.54
CA LYS A 183 -10.17 -33.63 20.33
C LYS A 183 -9.66 -34.17 21.66
N LYS A 184 -10.26 -35.26 22.15
CA LYS A 184 -9.74 -35.99 23.30
C LYS A 184 -8.30 -36.45 22.98
N PRO A 185 -7.39 -36.45 23.96
CA PRO A 185 -6.06 -37.02 23.77
C PRO A 185 -6.20 -38.48 23.33
N LYS A 186 -5.50 -38.85 22.26
CA LYS A 186 -5.51 -40.23 21.76
C LYS A 186 -4.75 -41.10 22.76
N ASN A 187 -5.33 -42.25 23.12
CA ASN A 187 -4.64 -43.25 23.91
C ASN A 187 -3.31 -43.65 23.23
N PRO A 188 -2.28 -44.04 24.01
CA PRO A 188 -0.98 -44.40 23.46
C PRO A 188 -1.12 -45.48 22.37
N ASN A 189 -0.39 -45.29 21.27
CA ASN A 189 -0.36 -46.22 20.15
C ASN A 189 0.08 -47.62 20.64
N PRO A 190 -0.73 -48.69 20.45
CA PRO A 190 -0.47 -50.02 21.02
C PRO A 190 0.83 -50.70 20.53
N LEU A 191 1.48 -50.18 19.47
CA LEU A 191 2.79 -50.64 18.99
C LEU A 191 4.00 -49.96 19.68
N SER A 192 3.77 -49.01 20.60
CA SER A 192 4.81 -48.21 21.27
C SER A 192 5.07 -48.61 22.73
N CYS A 193 4.57 -49.77 23.17
CA CYS A 193 4.99 -50.37 24.44
C CYS A 193 6.27 -51.20 24.20
N LYS A 194 7.45 -50.57 24.29
CA LYS A 194 8.72 -51.31 24.34
C LYS A 194 8.68 -52.23 25.56
N LYS A 195 8.82 -53.55 25.34
CA LYS A 195 8.84 -54.55 26.40
C LYS A 195 9.94 -54.20 27.43
N PRO A 196 9.66 -54.29 28.74
CA PRO A 196 10.68 -54.06 29.77
C PRO A 196 11.82 -55.08 29.63
N LYS A 197 13.06 -54.61 29.55
CA LYS A 197 14.25 -55.47 29.58
C LYS A 197 14.41 -56.04 31.00
N LYS A 198 14.41 -57.38 31.10
CA LYS A 198 14.76 -58.13 32.32
C LYS A 198 16.19 -57.73 32.76
N LYS A 199 16.34 -57.12 33.94
CA LYS A 199 17.65 -56.97 34.60
C LYS A 199 18.03 -58.34 35.19
N LYS A 200 19.18 -58.88 34.79
CA LYS A 200 19.87 -59.94 35.55
C LYS A 200 20.43 -59.32 36.83
N GLN A 201 20.29 -60.04 37.93
CA GLN A 201 20.84 -59.71 39.23
C GLN A 201 22.37 -59.82 39.19
N THR A 202 23.05 -58.82 39.75
CA THR A 202 24.33 -58.99 40.44
C THR A 202 24.39 -57.98 41.58
N GLU A 203 24.84 -58.51 42.71
CA GLU A 203 24.82 -57.95 44.06
C GLU A 203 25.86 -56.84 44.27
N GLY A 204 25.71 -56.10 45.38
CA GLY A 204 26.86 -55.66 46.18
C GLY A 204 27.35 -54.22 46.02
N THR A 205 26.93 -53.38 46.98
CA THR A 205 27.72 -52.39 47.77
C THR A 205 28.65 -51.37 47.09
N GLY A 206 28.46 -50.08 47.43
CA GLY A 206 29.53 -49.06 47.39
C GLY A 206 29.02 -47.61 47.35
N VAL A 207 29.40 -46.81 48.35
CA VAL A 207 29.03 -45.39 48.59
C VAL A 207 29.97 -44.43 47.75
N PRO A 208 30.00 -43.07 47.91
CA PRO A 208 29.52 -42.08 46.93
C PRO A 208 30.59 -41.08 46.38
N GLN A 209 30.11 -40.09 45.58
CA GLN A 209 30.68 -38.77 45.23
C GLN A 209 31.69 -38.66 44.04
N PRO A 210 31.95 -37.46 43.43
CA PRO A 210 31.25 -36.16 43.45
C PRO A 210 31.14 -35.39 42.07
N ALA A 211 30.37 -34.29 42.11
CA ALA A 211 30.62 -32.94 41.53
C ALA A 211 30.64 -32.61 40.02
N LYS A 212 29.81 -31.57 39.71
CA LYS A 212 30.01 -30.41 38.80
C LYS A 212 30.13 -30.72 37.28
N SER A 213 29.67 -29.91 36.33
CA SER A 213 29.39 -28.47 36.23
C SER A 213 28.55 -28.20 34.97
N GLU A 214 27.79 -27.08 34.99
CA GLU A 214 27.53 -26.10 33.90
C GLU A 214 27.01 -26.64 32.54
N GLY A 215 25.91 -26.18 31.98
CA GLY A 215 25.54 -24.78 31.81
C GLY A 215 25.51 -24.43 30.32
N GLY A 216 24.32 -24.50 29.70
CA GLY A 216 24.00 -23.77 28.47
C GLY A 216 23.98 -24.55 27.14
N VAL A 217 22.79 -24.91 26.65
CA VAL A 217 22.55 -25.02 25.19
C VAL A 217 21.25 -24.32 24.81
N VAL A 218 21.42 -23.39 23.88
CA VAL A 218 20.46 -22.50 23.23
C VAL A 218 19.23 -23.25 22.66
N LYS A 219 18.02 -22.81 22.99
CA LYS A 219 16.78 -23.28 22.34
C LYS A 219 16.75 -22.85 20.86
N LYS A 220 17.00 -23.79 19.94
CA LYS A 220 16.69 -23.63 18.51
C LYS A 220 15.18 -23.45 18.33
N LYS A 221 14.75 -22.27 17.84
CA LYS A 221 13.36 -22.01 17.42
C LYS A 221 12.96 -23.02 16.33
N THR A 222 12.00 -23.89 16.64
CA THR A 222 11.40 -24.84 15.68
C THR A 222 10.58 -24.08 14.64
N ARG A 223 10.99 -24.12 13.36
CA ARG A 223 10.21 -23.54 12.25
C ARG A 223 8.88 -24.29 12.11
N LYS A 224 7.77 -23.55 12.07
CA LYS A 224 6.43 -24.12 11.79
C LYS A 224 6.41 -24.70 10.38
N ARG A 225 6.23 -26.02 10.27
CA ARG A 225 6.08 -26.71 8.98
C ARG A 225 4.74 -26.33 8.36
N VAL A 226 4.77 -25.50 7.32
CA VAL A 226 3.58 -25.19 6.50
C VAL A 226 3.18 -26.47 5.77
N LYS A 227 1.94 -26.94 5.97
CA LYS A 227 1.38 -28.03 5.17
C LYS A 227 0.92 -27.46 3.83
N LEU A 228 1.65 -27.76 2.76
CA LEU A 228 1.18 -27.47 1.41
C LEU A 228 0.06 -28.46 1.02
N ALA A 229 -0.90 -27.97 0.24
CA ALA A 229 -1.96 -28.80 -0.33
C ALA A 229 -1.37 -29.82 -1.33
N LYS A 230 -2.00 -30.99 -1.43
CA LYS A 230 -1.47 -32.14 -2.21
C LYS A 230 -1.18 -31.79 -3.67
N HIS A 231 -2.08 -31.04 -4.32
CA HIS A 231 -1.91 -30.61 -5.72
C HIS A 231 -0.67 -29.72 -5.93
N VAL A 232 -0.30 -28.91 -4.93
CA VAL A 232 0.91 -28.06 -4.99
C VAL A 232 2.17 -28.91 -4.89
N VAL A 233 2.14 -29.96 -4.06
CA VAL A 233 3.26 -30.89 -3.91
C VAL A 233 3.45 -31.72 -5.18
N GLU A 234 2.37 -32.13 -5.84
CA GLU A 234 2.42 -32.87 -7.11
C GLU A 234 2.97 -32.00 -8.26
N HIS A 235 2.52 -30.75 -8.37
CA HIS A 235 3.06 -29.81 -9.37
C HIS A 235 4.56 -29.54 -9.19
N LEU A 236 5.01 -29.34 -7.95
CA LEU A 236 6.43 -29.12 -7.66
C LEU A 236 7.28 -30.36 -7.98
N LYS A 237 6.75 -31.57 -7.79
CA LYS A 237 7.45 -32.80 -8.16
C LYS A 237 7.51 -32.99 -9.68
N ALA A 238 6.42 -32.67 -10.39
CA ALA A 238 6.39 -32.72 -11.85
C ALA A 238 7.40 -31.73 -12.48
N ALA A 239 7.55 -30.53 -11.90
CA ALA A 239 8.50 -29.53 -12.36
C ALA A 239 9.98 -29.94 -12.19
N VAL A 240 10.29 -30.74 -11.16
CA VAL A 240 11.67 -31.20 -10.89
C VAL A 240 12.02 -32.48 -11.66
N GLY A 241 11.03 -33.29 -12.03
CA GLY A 241 11.22 -34.55 -12.75
C GLY A 241 11.42 -34.43 -14.27
N GLY A 242 11.31 -33.22 -14.84
CA GLY A 242 11.40 -32.97 -16.29
C GLY A 242 12.78 -32.58 -16.81
N ALA A 243 13.84 -32.62 -15.99
CA ALA A 243 15.20 -32.35 -16.43
C ALA A 243 16.02 -33.64 -16.43
N LYS A 244 15.87 -34.41 -17.51
CA LYS A 244 16.89 -35.33 -18.04
C LYS A 244 16.77 -35.35 -19.55
#